data_AF-A0AAW2HVI4-F1
#
_entry.id   AF-A0AAW2HVI4-F1
#
_cell.length_a   1.000
_cell.length_b   1.000
_cell.length_c   1.000
_cell.angle_alpha   90.00
_cell.angle_beta   90.00
_cell.angle_gamma   90.00
#
_symmetry.space_group_name_H-M   'P 1'
#
loop_
_entity.id
_entity.type
_entity.pdbx_description
1 polymer ?
#
loop_
_entity_poly.entity_id
_entity_poly.type
_entity_poly.pdbx_seq_one_letter_code
_entity_poly.pdbx_strand_id
1 'polypeptide(L)'
;MASLEDEDNVPLSEMSDEELQEAFAAGVLKPGLNVRVEEKVYKNNVAGLKQKLKDISSKLKWIERMDLEVQPAPVAPELHFEVNEKEKENVVNLKSRMRLPIKQQVALDDFKREVLFHRQAQSAVLQGIPRLKALGVPTQRPDDYFAEMMKSDKHMQKVRQSLAAKQAGAVMAEKVSQLRKLKKLGKQIQIENKLKQQSEKKKMLEEVKKYRKGVRKDLDFLDTKKSKSKGSAISKKQKVKFDKYGFGGKKKGSKRNTKESAAAFGSSVKKGKGNNNKRLGKSRRLKKKSRK
;
A
#
# COMPACT_ATOMS: atom_id res chain seq x y z
N MET A 1 44.35 15.64 -40.91
CA MET A 1 44.97 14.30 -41.01
C MET A 1 45.77 14.10 -39.74
N ALA A 2 45.65 12.99 -39.00
CA ALA A 2 44.80 11.81 -39.21
C ALA A 2 44.22 11.31 -37.87
N SER A 3 43.30 10.35 -37.95
CA SER A 3 42.63 9.63 -36.87
C SER A 3 43.56 8.65 -36.13
N LEU A 4 43.15 8.23 -34.91
CA LEU A 4 42.99 6.84 -34.39
C LEU A 4 42.73 6.94 -32.86
N GLU A 5 41.58 6.45 -32.36
CA GLU A 5 41.39 5.16 -31.64
C GLU A 5 41.97 5.23 -30.20
N ASP A 6 41.15 5.34 -29.14
CA ASP A 6 40.30 4.30 -28.52
C ASP A 6 41.11 3.11 -27.97
N GLU A 7 41.77 3.33 -26.82
CA GLU A 7 41.98 2.39 -25.70
C GLU A 7 42.26 3.26 -24.45
N ASP A 8 42.00 2.90 -23.19
CA ASP A 8 41.28 1.74 -22.60
C ASP A 8 40.47 2.26 -21.37
N ASN A 9 39.51 1.47 -20.90
CA ASN A 9 38.86 1.57 -19.60
C ASN A 9 39.33 0.40 -18.70
N VAL A 10 40.58 0.48 -18.23
CA VAL A 10 41.23 -0.58 -17.44
C VAL A 10 40.50 -0.81 -16.11
N PRO A 11 40.15 -2.06 -15.74
CA PRO A 11 39.45 -2.35 -14.49
C PRO A 11 40.34 -2.10 -13.25
N LEU A 12 39.81 -1.33 -12.30
CA LEU A 12 40.45 -0.96 -11.03
C LEU A 12 40.50 -2.13 -10.02
N SER A 13 41.02 -3.30 -10.42
CA SER A 13 41.02 -4.51 -9.58
C SER A 13 42.36 -5.25 -9.47
N GLU A 14 43.37 -4.92 -10.28
CA GLU A 14 44.69 -5.59 -10.25
C GLU A 14 45.86 -4.60 -10.44
N MET A 15 45.82 -3.43 -9.77
CA MET A 15 47.06 -2.68 -9.50
C MET A 15 47.89 -3.56 -8.55
N SER A 16 48.96 -4.16 -9.07
CA SER A 16 49.66 -5.27 -8.42
C SER A 16 50.28 -4.82 -7.08
N ASP A 17 50.41 -5.76 -6.13
CA ASP A 17 51.19 -5.53 -4.89
C ASP A 17 52.63 -5.08 -5.23
N GLU A 18 53.12 -5.45 -6.41
CA GLU A 18 54.36 -5.02 -7.04
C GLU A 18 54.46 -3.50 -7.24
N GLU A 19 53.41 -2.82 -7.75
CA GLU A 19 53.41 -1.35 -7.92
C GLU A 19 53.38 -0.62 -6.57
N LEU A 20 52.75 -1.22 -5.55
CA LEU A 20 52.77 -0.73 -4.16
C LEU A 20 54.16 -0.90 -3.53
N GLN A 21 54.86 -2.00 -3.83
CA GLN A 21 56.24 -2.22 -3.41
C GLN A 21 57.21 -1.27 -4.12
N GLU A 22 57.03 -1.02 -5.42
CA GLU A 22 57.80 -0.04 -6.18
C GLU A 22 57.56 1.39 -5.67
N ALA A 23 56.30 1.79 -5.41
CA ALA A 23 55.98 3.10 -4.85
C ALA A 23 56.51 3.31 -3.42
N PHE A 24 56.71 2.22 -2.66
CA PHE A 24 57.41 2.23 -1.38
C PHE A 24 58.93 2.34 -1.54
N ALA A 25 59.53 1.56 -2.45
CA ALA A 25 60.96 1.63 -2.76
C ALA A 25 61.38 2.99 -3.36
N ALA A 26 60.52 3.60 -4.18
CA ALA A 26 60.67 4.94 -4.72
C ALA A 26 60.43 6.07 -3.69
N GLY A 27 60.09 5.74 -2.44
CA GLY A 27 59.92 6.70 -1.34
C GLY A 27 58.67 7.59 -1.42
N VAL A 28 57.75 7.31 -2.36
CA VAL A 28 56.48 8.04 -2.51
C VAL A 28 55.54 7.71 -1.35
N LEU A 29 55.52 6.45 -0.92
CA LEU A 29 54.78 5.98 0.25
C LEU A 29 55.65 6.11 1.51
N LYS A 30 55.34 7.09 2.37
CA LYS A 30 56.07 7.31 3.62
C LYS A 30 55.80 6.18 4.63
N PRO A 31 56.85 5.58 5.25
CA PRO A 31 56.69 4.56 6.30
C PRO A 31 56.08 5.19 7.55
N GLY A 32 54.75 5.10 7.66
CA GLY A 32 53.96 5.72 8.72
C GLY A 32 52.51 6.02 8.37
N LEU A 33 52.13 6.02 7.08
CA LEU A 33 50.72 6.17 6.69
C LEU A 33 49.89 4.90 6.98
N ASN A 34 50.54 3.73 6.96
CA ASN A 34 49.91 2.44 7.27
C ASN A 34 50.29 2.01 8.69
N VAL A 35 49.42 2.29 9.66
CA VAL A 35 49.57 1.74 11.02
C VAL A 35 49.25 0.24 10.98
N ARG A 36 50.24 -0.62 11.30
CA ARG A 36 49.97 -2.03 11.58
C ARG A 36 49.07 -2.12 12.82
N VAL A 37 47.79 -2.37 12.60
CA VAL A 37 46.86 -2.68 13.69
C VAL A 37 47.21 -4.06 14.21
N GLU A 38 47.75 -4.14 15.42
CA GLU A 38 48.00 -5.42 16.09
C GLU A 38 46.69 -6.22 16.17
N GLU A 39 46.77 -7.52 15.86
CA GLU A 39 45.61 -8.40 15.95
C GLU A 39 45.12 -8.44 17.40
N LYS A 40 43.86 -8.01 17.63
CA LYS A 40 43.30 -7.93 18.98
C LYS A 40 43.14 -9.32 19.58
N VAL A 41 44.07 -9.68 20.47
CA VAL A 41 44.00 -10.94 21.23
C VAL A 41 42.83 -10.88 22.23
N TYR A 42 41.72 -11.52 21.87
CA TYR A 42 40.53 -11.61 22.72
C TYR A 42 40.77 -12.54 23.93
N LYS A 43 41.15 -11.96 25.07
CA LYS A 43 41.38 -12.69 26.33
C LYS A 43 40.06 -13.17 26.96
N ASN A 44 39.67 -14.42 26.71
CA ASN A 44 38.47 -15.04 27.30
C ASN A 44 38.74 -15.60 28.72
N ASN A 45 38.75 -14.73 29.74
CA ASN A 45 38.92 -15.16 31.14
C ASN A 45 37.60 -15.71 31.74
N VAL A 46 37.28 -16.96 31.41
CA VAL A 46 36.09 -17.67 31.91
C VAL A 46 36.06 -17.78 33.45
N ALA A 47 37.22 -17.91 34.11
CA ALA A 47 37.30 -18.02 35.56
C ALA A 47 36.89 -16.70 36.26
N GLY A 48 37.46 -15.58 35.82
CA GLY A 48 37.11 -14.25 36.31
C GLY A 48 35.65 -13.88 36.03
N LEU A 49 35.11 -14.25 34.86
CA LEU A 49 33.68 -14.07 34.55
C LEU A 49 32.77 -14.86 35.51
N LYS A 50 33.13 -16.12 35.83
CA LYS A 50 32.38 -16.94 36.80
C LYS A 50 32.46 -16.40 38.23
N GLN A 51 33.59 -15.80 38.62
CA GLN A 51 33.73 -15.11 39.91
C GLN A 51 32.83 -13.87 39.95
N LYS A 52 32.93 -12.97 38.95
CA LYS A 52 32.10 -11.76 38.88
C LYS A 52 30.60 -12.05 38.76
N LEU A 53 30.21 -13.14 38.11
CA LEU A 53 28.82 -13.60 38.10
C LEU A 53 28.34 -13.90 39.53
N LYS A 54 29.14 -14.58 40.36
CA LYS A 54 28.79 -14.85 41.76
C LYS A 54 28.68 -13.55 42.57
N ASP A 55 29.63 -12.62 42.40
CA ASP A 55 29.64 -11.31 43.08
C ASP A 55 28.36 -10.50 42.79
N ILE A 56 27.87 -10.55 41.54
CA ILE A 56 26.71 -9.78 41.06
C ILE A 56 25.38 -10.54 41.28
N SER A 57 25.41 -11.87 41.40
CA SER A 57 24.19 -12.69 41.42
C SER A 57 23.34 -12.47 42.69
N SER A 58 22.16 -11.89 42.50
CA SER A 58 21.19 -11.69 43.58
C SER A 58 20.28 -12.91 43.74
N LYS A 59 20.22 -13.46 44.96
CA LYS A 59 19.35 -14.60 45.33
C LYS A 59 17.94 -14.15 45.75
N LEU A 60 17.33 -13.30 44.93
CA LEU A 60 15.98 -12.79 45.14
C LEU A 60 14.92 -13.82 44.72
N LYS A 61 13.70 -13.70 45.27
CA LYS A 61 12.57 -14.55 44.85
C LYS A 61 12.19 -14.20 43.42
N TRP A 62 11.69 -15.17 42.66
CA TRP A 62 11.33 -14.95 41.25
C TRP A 62 10.34 -13.79 41.05
N ILE A 63 9.42 -13.57 42.00
CA ILE A 63 8.45 -12.46 41.95
C ILE A 63 9.10 -11.05 42.01
N GLU A 64 10.26 -10.91 42.66
CA GLU A 64 10.99 -9.63 42.78
C GLU A 64 11.82 -9.34 41.52
N ARG A 65 12.17 -10.38 40.76
CA ARG A 65 12.95 -10.30 39.52
C ARG A 65 12.08 -10.23 38.28
N MET A 66 11.03 -11.05 38.23
CA MET A 66 10.15 -11.31 37.07
C MET A 66 10.88 -11.77 35.79
N ASP A 67 12.16 -12.12 35.87
CA ASP A 67 12.98 -12.60 34.75
C ASP A 67 12.43 -13.90 34.16
N LEU A 68 12.45 -14.01 32.82
CA LEU A 68 12.02 -15.20 32.09
C LEU A 68 12.98 -15.50 30.94
N GLU A 69 13.70 -16.61 31.05
CA GLU A 69 14.51 -17.17 29.96
C GLU A 69 13.63 -18.02 29.05
N VAL A 70 13.40 -17.55 27.83
CA VAL A 70 12.32 -18.07 26.97
C VAL A 70 12.73 -18.18 25.52
N GLN A 71 12.46 -19.34 24.94
CA GLN A 71 12.57 -19.60 23.50
C GLN A 71 11.33 -19.08 22.74
N PRO A 72 11.46 -18.70 21.46
CA PRO A 72 10.34 -18.23 20.64
C PRO A 72 9.15 -19.18 20.68
N ALA A 73 7.93 -18.64 20.76
CA ALA A 73 6.71 -19.45 20.79
C ALA A 73 6.66 -20.40 19.57
N PRO A 74 6.33 -21.70 19.77
CA PRO A 74 6.15 -22.63 18.66
C PRO A 74 5.02 -22.14 17.77
N VAL A 75 5.27 -22.13 16.47
CA VAL A 75 4.29 -21.71 15.46
C VAL A 75 3.29 -22.84 15.25
N ALA A 76 2.00 -22.51 15.10
CA ALA A 76 1.03 -23.48 14.61
C ALA A 76 1.53 -24.07 13.26
N PRO A 77 1.48 -25.39 13.04
CA PRO A 77 2.08 -26.02 11.86
C PRO A 77 1.65 -25.39 10.54
N GLU A 78 0.36 -25.09 10.39
CA GLU A 78 -0.25 -24.44 9.22
C GLU A 78 0.44 -23.12 8.84
N LEU A 79 0.59 -22.22 9.81
CA LEU A 79 1.26 -20.92 9.63
C LEU A 79 2.76 -21.09 9.33
N HIS A 80 3.39 -22.16 9.81
CA HIS A 80 4.78 -22.48 9.46
C HIS A 80 4.89 -22.96 8.01
N PHE A 81 3.95 -23.77 7.52
CA PHE A 81 3.90 -24.15 6.09
C PHE A 81 3.69 -22.93 5.19
N GLU A 82 2.69 -22.08 5.48
CA GLU A 82 2.42 -20.87 4.69
C GLU A 82 3.63 -19.92 4.59
N VAL A 83 4.34 -19.70 5.70
CA VAL A 83 5.54 -18.85 5.71
C VAL A 83 6.63 -19.47 4.85
N ASN A 84 6.88 -20.78 4.98
CA ASN A 84 7.88 -21.48 4.19
C ASN A 84 7.55 -21.52 2.69
N GLU A 85 6.27 -21.61 2.30
CA GLU A 85 5.86 -21.53 0.90
C GLU A 85 6.10 -20.11 0.33
N LYS A 86 5.64 -19.08 1.03
CA LYS A 86 5.88 -17.67 0.64
C LYS A 86 7.38 -17.35 0.56
N GLU A 87 8.19 -17.91 1.46
CA GLU A 87 9.65 -17.79 1.40
C GLU A 87 10.25 -18.50 0.18
N LYS A 88 9.80 -19.71 -0.16
CA LYS A 88 10.23 -20.42 -1.39
C LYS A 88 9.85 -19.64 -2.64
N GLU A 89 8.60 -19.15 -2.74
CA GLU A 89 8.15 -18.31 -3.86
C GLU A 89 9.01 -17.05 -4.00
N ASN A 90 9.29 -16.35 -2.89
CA ASN A 90 10.14 -15.17 -2.89
C ASN A 90 11.58 -15.50 -3.34
N VAL A 91 12.15 -16.63 -2.93
CA VAL A 91 13.49 -17.07 -3.38
C VAL A 91 13.51 -17.47 -4.85
N VAL A 92 12.45 -18.09 -5.38
CA VAL A 92 12.31 -18.42 -6.82
C VAL A 92 12.18 -17.16 -7.68
N ASN A 93 11.47 -16.15 -7.19
CA ASN A 93 11.34 -14.84 -7.84
C ASN A 93 12.64 -14.02 -7.76
N LEU A 94 13.38 -14.12 -6.65
CA LEU A 94 14.69 -13.49 -6.43
C LEU A 94 15.84 -14.35 -7.01
N LYS A 95 15.83 -14.53 -8.34
CA LYS A 95 17.02 -15.05 -9.05
C LYS A 95 18.23 -14.17 -8.72
N SER A 96 19.34 -14.80 -8.30
CA SER A 96 20.66 -14.17 -8.08
C SER A 96 20.84 -13.32 -6.81
N ARG A 97 20.52 -13.85 -5.62
CA ARG A 97 21.15 -13.40 -4.36
C ARG A 97 21.92 -14.54 -3.69
N MET A 98 23.19 -14.29 -3.33
CA MET A 98 24.03 -15.25 -2.64
C MET A 98 23.34 -15.74 -1.36
N ARG A 99 23.30 -17.06 -1.16
CA ARG A 99 22.72 -17.67 0.04
C ARG A 99 23.65 -17.48 1.23
N LEU A 100 23.54 -16.33 1.89
CA LEU A 100 24.19 -16.08 3.18
C LEU A 100 23.73 -17.11 4.23
N PRO A 101 24.51 -17.36 5.30
CA PRO A 101 24.10 -18.20 6.41
C PRO A 101 22.74 -17.79 7.00
N ILE A 102 21.93 -18.75 7.44
CA ILE A 102 20.55 -18.51 7.95
C ILE A 102 20.51 -17.42 9.04
N LYS A 103 21.49 -17.41 9.96
CA LYS A 103 21.63 -16.36 10.99
C LYS A 103 21.79 -14.96 10.40
N GLN A 104 22.56 -14.79 9.32
CA GLN A 104 22.73 -13.51 8.63
C GLN A 104 21.49 -13.13 7.81
N GLN A 105 20.77 -14.09 7.22
CA GLN A 105 19.51 -13.80 6.54
C GLN A 105 18.46 -13.22 7.50
N VAL A 106 18.31 -13.82 8.69
CA VAL A 106 17.42 -13.30 9.75
C VAL A 106 17.89 -11.95 10.29
N ALA A 107 19.20 -11.71 10.37
CA ALA A 107 19.73 -10.41 10.79
C ALA A 107 19.49 -9.29 9.75
N LEU A 108 19.35 -9.61 8.47
CA LEU A 108 19.12 -8.66 7.39
C LEU A 108 17.64 -8.45 7.06
N ASP A 109 16.77 -9.43 7.31
CA ASP A 109 15.32 -9.33 7.12
C ASP A 109 14.63 -8.82 8.40
N ASP A 110 14.35 -7.52 8.42
CA ASP A 110 13.70 -6.83 9.53
C ASP A 110 12.32 -7.42 9.87
N PHE A 111 11.54 -7.84 8.88
CA PHE A 111 10.21 -8.40 9.13
C PHE A 111 10.28 -9.76 9.83
N LYS A 112 11.19 -10.64 9.38
CA LYS A 112 11.42 -11.93 10.06
C LYS A 112 11.95 -11.72 11.47
N ARG A 113 12.84 -10.75 11.67
CA ARG A 113 13.40 -10.39 12.98
C ARG A 113 12.33 -9.90 13.96
N GLU A 114 11.48 -8.96 13.54
CA GLU A 114 10.36 -8.46 14.36
C GLU A 114 9.35 -9.57 14.71
N VAL A 115 9.05 -10.48 13.77
CA VAL A 115 8.19 -11.65 14.03
C VAL A 115 8.81 -12.58 15.08
N LEU A 116 10.13 -12.78 15.09
CA LEU A 116 10.82 -13.58 16.11
C LEU A 116 10.78 -12.91 17.49
N PHE A 117 11.04 -11.59 17.57
CA PHE A 117 10.93 -10.84 18.82
C PHE A 117 9.51 -10.88 19.38
N HIS A 118 8.49 -10.69 18.52
CA HIS A 118 7.09 -10.82 18.92
C HIS A 118 6.76 -12.22 19.46
N ARG A 119 7.23 -13.30 18.80
CA ARG A 119 7.03 -14.69 19.27
C ARG A 119 7.75 -14.98 20.58
N GLN A 120 8.93 -14.42 20.80
CA GLN A 120 9.65 -14.56 22.07
C GLN A 120 8.90 -13.86 23.21
N ALA A 121 8.46 -12.61 22.98
CA ALA A 121 7.62 -11.87 23.93
C ALA A 121 6.29 -12.59 24.23
N GLN A 122 5.62 -13.12 23.21
CA GLN A 122 4.39 -13.91 23.36
C GLN A 122 4.62 -15.15 24.24
N SER A 123 5.70 -15.89 24.01
CA SER A 123 6.09 -17.05 24.82
C SER A 123 6.34 -16.66 26.29
N ALA A 124 7.00 -15.53 26.53
CA ALA A 124 7.24 -15.01 27.87
C ALA A 124 5.94 -14.60 28.58
N VAL A 125 5.00 -13.97 27.87
CA VAL A 125 3.66 -13.65 28.41
C VAL A 125 2.87 -14.92 28.76
N LEU A 126 2.90 -15.93 27.88
CA LEU A 126 2.22 -17.21 28.11
C LEU A 126 2.78 -17.99 29.32
N GLN A 127 4.07 -17.88 29.61
CA GLN A 127 4.68 -18.50 30.80
C GLN A 127 4.58 -17.64 32.05
N GLY A 128 4.68 -16.33 31.93
CA GLY A 128 4.72 -15.38 33.05
C GLY A 128 3.36 -15.15 33.70
N ILE A 129 2.30 -14.95 32.90
CA ILE A 129 0.96 -14.67 33.45
C ILE A 129 0.44 -15.82 34.35
N PRO A 130 0.54 -17.10 33.98
CA PRO A 130 0.14 -18.20 34.87
C PRO A 130 0.93 -18.24 36.18
N ARG A 131 2.25 -17.97 36.15
CA ARG A 131 3.08 -17.92 37.37
C ARG A 131 2.65 -16.78 38.31
N LEU A 132 2.37 -15.59 37.76
CA LEU A 132 1.86 -14.46 38.55
C LEU A 132 0.47 -14.74 39.14
N LYS A 133 -0.42 -15.36 38.37
CA LYS A 133 -1.75 -15.78 38.84
C LYS A 133 -1.67 -16.83 39.94
N ALA A 134 -0.75 -17.79 39.85
CA ALA A 134 -0.51 -18.79 40.90
C ALA A 134 0.00 -18.17 42.22
N LEU A 135 0.64 -17.00 42.14
CA LEU A 135 1.06 -16.20 43.30
C LEU A 135 -0.02 -15.18 43.76
N GLY A 136 -1.23 -15.23 43.18
CA GLY A 136 -2.35 -14.34 43.54
C GLY A 136 -2.22 -12.89 43.03
N VAL A 137 -1.28 -12.60 42.13
CA VAL A 137 -1.03 -11.23 41.65
C VAL A 137 -2.00 -10.87 40.51
N PRO A 138 -2.74 -9.74 40.60
CA PRO A 138 -3.61 -9.29 39.51
C PRO A 138 -2.79 -8.80 38.31
N THR A 139 -2.95 -9.46 37.16
CA THR A 139 -2.15 -9.17 35.95
C THR A 139 -2.84 -8.28 34.90
N GLN A 140 -4.14 -8.04 35.03
CA GLN A 140 -4.91 -7.24 34.07
C GLN A 140 -5.19 -5.85 34.66
N ARG A 141 -4.97 -4.80 33.87
CA ARG A 141 -5.36 -3.43 34.22
C ARG A 141 -6.88 -3.29 34.04
N PRO A 142 -7.64 -2.87 35.07
CA PRO A 142 -9.05 -2.52 34.92
C PRO A 142 -9.23 -1.27 34.03
N ASP A 143 -10.30 -1.22 33.23
CA ASP A 143 -10.59 -0.09 32.35
C ASP A 143 -10.86 1.23 33.14
N ASP A 144 -11.38 1.11 34.37
CA ASP A 144 -11.68 2.23 35.27
C ASP A 144 -10.44 2.72 36.07
N TYR A 145 -9.28 2.09 35.90
CA TYR A 145 -8.05 2.47 36.60
C TYR A 145 -7.27 3.53 35.82
N PHE A 146 -7.58 4.81 36.05
CA PHE A 146 -6.93 5.97 35.44
C PHE A 146 -5.63 6.37 36.19
N ALA A 147 -4.50 5.87 35.69
CA ALA A 147 -3.16 6.29 36.11
C ALA A 147 -2.38 6.87 34.92
N GLU A 148 -1.24 7.53 35.19
CA GLU A 148 -0.39 8.06 34.12
C GLU A 148 0.15 6.92 33.24
N MET A 149 0.02 7.09 31.92
CA MET A 149 0.45 6.13 30.91
C MET A 149 1.70 6.64 30.19
N MET A 150 2.61 5.74 29.79
CA MET A 150 3.87 6.07 29.09
C MET A 150 3.69 6.94 27.83
N LYS A 151 2.48 6.99 27.25
CA LYS A 151 2.12 7.94 26.17
C LYS A 151 0.82 8.64 26.53
N SER A 152 0.78 9.96 26.39
CA SER A 152 -0.42 10.77 26.63
C SER A 152 -1.53 10.51 25.60
N ASP A 153 -2.79 10.67 26.02
CA ASP A 153 -3.94 10.48 25.15
C ASP A 153 -3.94 11.40 23.93
N LYS A 154 -3.42 12.63 24.08
CA LYS A 154 -3.23 13.58 22.97
C LYS A 154 -2.27 13.05 21.91
N HIS A 155 -1.26 12.25 22.28
CA HIS A 155 -0.41 11.53 21.32
C HIS A 155 -1.18 10.36 20.69
N MET A 156 -1.84 9.52 21.50
CA MET A 156 -2.59 8.37 21.01
C MET A 156 -3.76 8.74 20.09
N GLN A 157 -4.40 9.89 20.30
CA GLN A 157 -5.44 10.42 19.41
C GLN A 157 -4.88 10.75 18.01
N LYS A 158 -3.67 11.33 17.92
CA LYS A 158 -2.98 11.56 16.63
C LYS A 158 -2.66 10.24 15.93
N VAL A 159 -2.21 9.23 16.67
CA VAL A 159 -1.95 7.87 16.13
C VAL A 159 -3.23 7.26 15.57
N ARG A 160 -4.34 7.29 16.33
CA ARG A 160 -5.67 6.82 15.89
C ARG A 160 -6.14 7.55 14.62
N GLN A 161 -5.99 8.87 14.56
CA GLN A 161 -6.31 9.67 13.35
C GLN A 161 -5.46 9.26 12.14
N SER A 162 -4.16 9.03 12.32
CA SER A 162 -3.26 8.57 11.25
C SER A 162 -3.65 7.17 10.73
N LEU A 163 -3.98 6.24 11.62
CA LEU A 163 -4.45 4.90 11.27
C LEU A 163 -5.76 4.94 10.49
N ALA A 164 -6.75 5.71 10.98
CA ALA A 164 -8.03 5.90 10.29
C ALA A 164 -7.86 6.52 8.89
N ALA A 165 -6.96 7.50 8.74
CA ALA A 165 -6.63 8.10 7.46
C ALA A 165 -5.98 7.10 6.48
N LYS A 166 -5.06 6.23 6.96
CA LYS A 166 -4.45 5.16 6.16
C LYS A 166 -5.50 4.14 5.70
N GLN A 167 -6.38 3.69 6.60
CA GLN A 167 -7.47 2.76 6.29
C GLN A 167 -8.45 3.36 5.26
N ALA A 168 -8.87 4.61 5.45
CA ALA A 168 -9.72 5.31 4.49
C ALA A 168 -9.03 5.45 3.12
N GLY A 169 -7.73 5.75 3.10
CA GLY A 169 -6.91 5.80 1.87
C GLY A 169 -6.90 4.47 1.11
N ALA A 170 -6.67 3.35 1.81
CA ALA A 170 -6.68 2.01 1.22
C ALA A 170 -8.04 1.65 0.61
N VAL A 171 -9.12 1.81 1.39
CA VAL A 171 -10.50 1.55 0.94
C VAL A 171 -10.89 2.42 -0.27
N MET A 172 -10.42 3.67 -0.31
CA MET A 172 -10.65 4.56 -1.45
C MET A 172 -9.82 4.14 -2.68
N ALA A 173 -8.58 3.69 -2.52
CA ALA A 173 -7.76 3.15 -3.61
C ALA A 173 -8.38 1.89 -4.23
N GLU A 174 -8.90 0.97 -3.40
CA GLU A 174 -9.64 -0.21 -3.83
C GLU A 174 -10.90 0.15 -4.62
N LYS A 175 -11.74 1.06 -4.09
CA LYS A 175 -12.94 1.56 -4.78
C LYS A 175 -12.58 2.21 -6.12
N VAL A 176 -11.50 2.99 -6.19
CA VAL A 176 -11.00 3.56 -7.44
C VAL A 176 -10.54 2.48 -8.43
N SER A 177 -9.87 1.43 -7.95
CA SER A 177 -9.47 0.28 -8.77
C SER A 177 -10.68 -0.47 -9.34
N GLN A 178 -11.69 -0.75 -8.51
CA GLN A 178 -12.97 -1.35 -8.93
C GLN A 178 -13.69 -0.48 -9.97
N LEU A 179 -13.81 0.83 -9.74
CA LEU A 179 -14.41 1.77 -10.69
C LEU A 179 -13.65 1.84 -12.02
N ARG A 180 -12.31 1.71 -12.01
CA ARG A 180 -11.50 1.60 -13.23
C ARG A 180 -11.78 0.28 -13.97
N LYS A 181 -11.88 -0.86 -13.27
CA LYS A 181 -12.24 -2.16 -13.86
C LYS A 181 -13.63 -2.12 -14.50
N LEU A 182 -14.65 -1.62 -13.79
CA LEU A 182 -16.01 -1.47 -14.31
C LEU A 182 -16.08 -0.57 -15.55
N LYS A 183 -15.31 0.53 -15.59
CA LYS A 183 -15.21 1.39 -16.77
C LYS A 183 -14.54 0.70 -17.97
N LYS A 184 -13.56 -0.20 -17.76
CA LYS A 184 -12.96 -1.00 -18.84
C LYS A 184 -13.96 -2.00 -19.40
N LEU A 185 -14.61 -2.78 -18.54
CA LEU A 185 -15.63 -3.77 -18.92
C LEU A 185 -16.80 -3.10 -19.66
N GLY A 186 -17.30 -1.96 -19.16
CA GLY A 186 -18.37 -1.20 -19.81
C GLY A 186 -18.02 -0.74 -21.23
N LYS A 187 -16.74 -0.41 -21.51
CA LYS A 187 -16.28 -0.10 -22.88
C LYS A 187 -16.22 -1.35 -23.76
N GLN A 188 -15.72 -2.48 -23.24
CA GLN A 188 -15.66 -3.74 -23.98
C GLN A 188 -17.07 -4.22 -24.37
N ILE A 189 -18.01 -4.23 -23.43
CA ILE A 189 -19.43 -4.59 -23.67
C ILE A 189 -20.07 -3.67 -24.73
N GLN A 190 -19.75 -2.37 -24.74
CA GLN A 190 -20.25 -1.45 -25.78
C GLN A 190 -19.69 -1.76 -27.18
N ILE A 191 -18.43 -2.19 -27.28
CA ILE A 191 -17.80 -2.59 -28.55
C ILE A 191 -18.39 -3.94 -29.01
N GLU A 192 -18.46 -4.91 -28.11
CA GLU A 192 -19.01 -6.24 -28.38
C GLU A 192 -20.48 -6.19 -28.82
N ASN A 193 -21.32 -5.38 -28.15
CA ASN A 193 -22.72 -5.19 -28.54
C ASN A 193 -22.85 -4.55 -29.94
N LYS A 194 -21.97 -3.61 -30.29
CA LYS A 194 -21.93 -3.04 -31.66
C LYS A 194 -21.50 -4.09 -32.69
N LEU A 195 -20.50 -4.90 -32.37
CA LEU A 195 -20.03 -5.99 -33.24
C LEU A 195 -21.14 -7.05 -33.45
N LYS A 196 -21.81 -7.46 -32.37
CA LYS A 196 -22.97 -8.36 -32.39
C LYS A 196 -24.09 -7.80 -33.28
N GLN A 197 -24.51 -6.55 -33.07
CA GLN A 197 -25.51 -5.87 -33.92
C GLN A 197 -25.10 -5.79 -35.40
N GLN A 198 -23.82 -5.55 -35.70
CA GLN A 198 -23.33 -5.56 -37.09
C GLN A 198 -23.34 -6.97 -37.70
N SER A 199 -22.97 -8.00 -36.92
CA SER A 199 -22.98 -9.39 -37.37
C SER A 199 -24.41 -9.92 -37.57
N GLU A 200 -25.35 -9.59 -36.68
CA GLU A 200 -26.79 -9.86 -36.84
C GLU A 200 -27.32 -9.21 -38.13
N LYS A 201 -27.01 -7.93 -38.36
CA LYS A 201 -27.40 -7.23 -39.60
C LYS A 201 -26.80 -7.87 -40.86
N LYS A 202 -25.52 -8.28 -40.82
CA LYS A 202 -24.89 -8.99 -41.95
C LYS A 202 -25.56 -10.32 -42.24
N LYS A 203 -25.79 -11.15 -41.20
CA LYS A 203 -26.50 -12.44 -41.32
C LYS A 203 -27.91 -12.25 -41.90
N MET A 204 -28.68 -11.30 -41.37
CA MET A 204 -30.02 -10.98 -41.88
C MET A 204 -29.99 -10.54 -43.35
N LEU A 205 -29.02 -9.70 -43.75
CA LEU A 205 -28.85 -9.28 -45.15
C LEU A 205 -28.43 -10.43 -46.08
N GLU A 206 -27.63 -11.37 -45.59
CA GLU A 206 -27.28 -12.60 -46.33
C GLU A 206 -28.47 -13.54 -46.49
N GLU A 207 -29.32 -13.69 -45.47
CA GLU A 207 -30.54 -14.50 -45.53
C GLU A 207 -31.57 -13.89 -46.49
N VAL A 208 -31.79 -12.58 -46.45
CA VAL A 208 -32.60 -11.85 -47.44
C VAL A 208 -32.04 -12.02 -48.87
N LYS A 209 -30.71 -11.98 -49.04
CA LYS A 209 -30.07 -12.24 -50.35
C LYS A 209 -30.27 -13.70 -50.82
N LYS A 210 -30.22 -14.69 -49.92
CA LYS A 210 -30.46 -16.11 -50.23
C LYS A 210 -31.92 -16.36 -50.62
N TYR A 211 -32.87 -15.72 -49.92
CA TYR A 211 -34.29 -15.74 -50.27
C TYR A 211 -34.55 -15.09 -51.64
N ARG A 212 -34.02 -13.88 -51.89
CA ARG A 212 -34.15 -13.19 -53.20
C ARG A 212 -33.54 -14.00 -54.37
N LYS A 213 -32.56 -14.86 -54.11
CA LYS A 213 -31.96 -15.78 -55.10
C LYS A 213 -32.69 -17.13 -55.23
N GLY A 214 -33.80 -17.34 -54.53
CA GLY A 214 -34.59 -18.59 -54.60
C GLY A 214 -33.96 -19.80 -53.90
N VAL A 215 -32.82 -19.64 -53.21
CA VAL A 215 -32.08 -20.74 -52.55
C VAL A 215 -32.74 -21.19 -51.24
N ARG A 216 -33.53 -20.31 -50.62
CA ARG A 216 -34.43 -20.63 -49.50
C ARG A 216 -35.83 -20.13 -49.86
N LYS A 217 -36.85 -20.94 -49.58
CA LYS A 217 -38.26 -20.64 -49.86
C LYS A 217 -39.03 -20.12 -48.64
N ASP A 218 -38.50 -20.34 -47.44
CA ASP A 218 -39.21 -20.08 -46.17
C ASP A 218 -38.73 -18.78 -45.50
N LEU A 219 -39.66 -18.05 -44.88
CA LEU A 219 -39.44 -16.74 -44.25
C LEU A 219 -39.10 -16.79 -42.74
N ASP A 220 -38.90 -18.00 -42.20
CA ASP A 220 -38.81 -18.29 -40.75
C ASP A 220 -37.75 -17.45 -39.98
N PHE A 221 -36.68 -17.02 -40.66
CA PHE A 221 -35.64 -16.16 -40.06
C PHE A 221 -36.18 -14.81 -39.52
N LEU A 222 -37.32 -14.32 -40.02
CA LEU A 222 -37.97 -13.08 -39.56
C LEU A 222 -38.77 -13.24 -38.25
N ASP A 223 -39.31 -14.42 -37.95
CA ASP A 223 -40.23 -14.61 -36.81
C ASP A 223 -39.53 -14.99 -35.50
N THR A 224 -38.22 -15.26 -35.54
CA THR A 224 -37.37 -15.47 -34.35
C THR A 224 -37.40 -14.32 -33.32
N LYS A 225 -37.89 -13.12 -33.68
CA LYS A 225 -38.08 -11.96 -32.78
C LYS A 225 -39.55 -11.61 -32.48
N LYS A 226 -40.55 -12.34 -33.00
CA LYS A 226 -41.98 -12.06 -32.73
C LYS A 226 -42.59 -12.81 -31.54
N SER A 227 -41.84 -13.70 -30.88
CA SER A 227 -42.34 -14.40 -29.69
C SER A 227 -42.42 -13.47 -28.47
N LYS A 228 -43.62 -12.92 -28.24
CA LYS A 228 -44.11 -12.24 -27.01
C LYS A 228 -43.57 -10.83 -26.73
N SER A 229 -43.93 -9.87 -27.58
CA SER A 229 -44.08 -8.46 -27.17
C SER A 229 -45.30 -8.27 -26.24
N LYS A 230 -45.27 -8.83 -25.02
CA LYS A 230 -46.21 -8.37 -23.97
C LYS A 230 -45.95 -6.88 -23.72
N GLY A 231 -47.00 -6.07 -23.76
CA GLY A 231 -46.92 -4.62 -23.57
C GLY A 231 -46.15 -4.29 -22.30
N SER A 232 -44.97 -3.68 -22.45
CA SER A 232 -44.07 -3.38 -21.33
C SER A 232 -44.67 -2.25 -20.48
N ALA A 233 -45.37 -2.63 -19.42
CA ALA A 233 -45.90 -1.69 -18.44
C ALA A 233 -44.72 -0.87 -17.86
N ILE A 234 -44.78 0.46 -18.06
CA ILE A 234 -43.74 1.40 -17.62
C ILE A 234 -43.39 1.13 -16.16
N SER A 235 -42.14 0.75 -15.91
CA SER A 235 -41.70 0.30 -14.58
C SER A 235 -41.97 1.38 -13.52
N LYS A 236 -42.31 0.98 -12.28
CA LYS A 236 -42.51 1.94 -11.18
C LYS A 236 -41.33 2.90 -11.01
N LYS A 237 -40.10 2.43 -11.27
CA LYS A 237 -38.86 3.25 -11.27
C LYS A 237 -38.78 4.26 -12.42
N GLN A 238 -39.44 4.03 -13.56
CA GLN A 238 -39.58 5.03 -14.62
C GLN A 238 -40.70 6.03 -14.30
N LYS A 239 -41.87 5.59 -13.78
CA LYS A 239 -42.93 6.51 -13.34
C LYS A 239 -42.40 7.55 -12.36
N VAL A 240 -41.78 7.11 -11.26
CA VAL A 240 -41.14 8.01 -10.27
C VAL A 240 -40.07 8.95 -10.89
N LYS A 241 -39.39 8.55 -11.98
CA LYS A 241 -38.46 9.44 -12.70
C LYS A 241 -39.18 10.43 -13.61
N PHE A 242 -40.30 10.06 -14.22
CA PHE A 242 -41.15 10.99 -14.98
C PHE A 242 -41.81 12.00 -14.04
N ASP A 243 -42.30 11.58 -12.88
CA ASP A 243 -42.89 12.46 -11.87
C ASP A 243 -41.84 13.43 -11.30
N LYS A 244 -40.66 12.92 -10.94
CA LYS A 244 -39.57 13.72 -10.34
C LYS A 244 -38.84 14.65 -11.32
N TYR A 245 -38.83 14.34 -12.62
CA TYR A 245 -38.01 15.07 -13.58
C TYR A 245 -38.75 15.58 -14.82
N GLY A 246 -40.03 15.27 -15.00
CA GLY A 246 -40.84 15.64 -16.17
C GLY A 246 -40.51 14.86 -17.44
N PHE A 247 -41.54 14.65 -18.27
CA PHE A 247 -41.45 13.98 -19.56
C PHE A 247 -40.85 14.92 -20.63
N GLY A 248 -39.54 14.83 -20.87
CA GLY A 248 -38.85 15.42 -22.04
C GLY A 248 -38.77 16.96 -22.16
N GLY A 249 -39.49 17.74 -21.35
CA GLY A 249 -39.56 19.21 -21.48
C GLY A 249 -38.27 20.00 -21.16
N LYS A 250 -38.21 21.27 -21.62
CA LYS A 250 -37.07 22.20 -21.44
C LYS A 250 -36.72 22.45 -19.96
N LYS A 251 -35.71 21.77 -19.42
CA LYS A 251 -35.31 21.85 -17.99
C LYS A 251 -34.51 23.11 -17.59
N LYS A 252 -34.52 24.16 -18.41
CA LYS A 252 -33.65 25.36 -18.32
C LYS A 252 -34.17 26.34 -17.24
N GLY A 253 -34.06 25.94 -15.98
CA GLY A 253 -34.52 26.71 -14.82
C GLY A 253 -34.74 25.89 -13.55
N SER A 254 -34.98 24.57 -13.70
CA SER A 254 -35.26 23.60 -12.62
C SER A 254 -34.20 23.44 -11.51
N LYS A 255 -33.05 24.12 -11.63
CA LYS A 255 -31.98 24.17 -10.62
C LYS A 255 -31.82 25.57 -9.98
N ARG A 256 -32.75 26.49 -10.22
CA ARG A 256 -32.79 27.78 -9.53
C ARG A 256 -33.53 27.59 -8.20
N ASN A 257 -32.95 28.07 -7.11
CA ASN A 257 -33.60 28.07 -5.80
C ASN A 257 -34.83 28.98 -5.86
N THR A 258 -35.96 28.53 -5.30
CA THR A 258 -37.12 29.38 -5.07
C THR A 258 -36.84 30.33 -3.89
N LYS A 259 -37.62 31.41 -3.78
CA LYS A 259 -37.52 32.39 -2.69
C LYS A 259 -37.66 31.72 -1.31
N GLU A 260 -38.52 30.71 -1.22
CA GLU A 260 -38.75 29.88 -0.03
C GLU A 260 -37.52 29.03 0.34
N SER A 261 -36.90 28.34 -0.62
CA SER A 261 -35.66 27.58 -0.38
C SER A 261 -34.47 28.44 0.01
N ALA A 262 -34.50 29.75 -0.28
CA ALA A 262 -33.48 30.71 0.18
C ALA A 262 -33.76 31.27 1.58
N ALA A 263 -35.02 31.26 2.05
CA ALA A 263 -35.41 31.82 3.34
C ALA A 263 -35.06 30.91 4.54
N ALA A 264 -34.98 29.59 4.33
CA ALA A 264 -34.67 28.62 5.39
C ALA A 264 -33.21 28.68 5.90
N PHE A 265 -32.30 29.37 5.20
CA PHE A 265 -30.96 29.67 5.69
C PHE A 265 -30.90 31.07 6.32
N GLY A 266 -31.50 31.16 7.52
CA GLY A 266 -31.55 32.37 8.33
C GLY A 266 -30.17 32.87 8.79
N SER A 267 -29.84 34.09 8.33
CA SER A 267 -28.88 35.07 8.86
C SER A 267 -28.06 34.78 10.13
N SER A 268 -26.76 34.56 9.94
CA SER A 268 -25.65 35.08 10.76
C SER A 268 -24.38 34.90 9.91
N VAL A 269 -23.63 35.90 9.44
CA VAL A 269 -23.02 37.04 10.15
C VAL A 269 -22.92 38.27 9.22
N LYS A 270 -23.26 39.47 9.71
CA LYS A 270 -22.78 40.74 9.13
C LYS A 270 -21.40 41.10 9.71
N LYS A 271 -20.32 40.83 8.97
CA LYS A 271 -18.95 41.38 9.11
C LYS A 271 -18.12 40.80 7.95
N GLY A 272 -17.48 41.54 7.05
CA GLY A 272 -17.27 42.98 6.90
C GLY A 272 -16.85 43.26 5.46
N LYS A 273 -16.85 44.54 5.07
CA LYS A 273 -16.66 44.99 3.68
C LYS A 273 -15.16 45.02 3.30
N GLY A 274 -14.51 43.85 3.33
CA GLY A 274 -13.11 43.68 3.00
C GLY A 274 -12.85 44.01 1.52
N ASN A 275 -12.01 45.01 1.26
CA ASN A 275 -11.77 45.55 -0.07
C ASN A 275 -10.84 44.63 -0.90
N ASN A 276 -11.39 43.49 -1.33
CA ASN A 276 -10.65 42.48 -2.08
C ASN A 276 -10.31 42.97 -3.49
N ASN A 277 -9.06 43.43 -3.66
CA ASN A 277 -8.43 43.73 -4.93
C ASN A 277 -8.31 42.47 -5.83
N LYS A 278 -9.44 42.01 -6.38
CA LYS A 278 -9.47 40.97 -7.41
C LYS A 278 -8.75 41.49 -8.65
N ARG A 279 -7.54 40.96 -8.90
CA ARG A 279 -6.75 41.22 -10.12
C ARG A 279 -7.64 41.13 -11.35
N LEU A 280 -7.79 42.24 -12.07
CA LEU A 280 -8.51 42.30 -13.32
C LEU A 280 -7.89 41.35 -14.35
N GLY A 281 -8.72 40.67 -15.14
CA GLY A 281 -8.29 39.72 -16.16
C GLY A 281 -7.32 40.30 -17.19
N LYS A 282 -6.50 39.43 -17.80
CA LYS A 282 -5.33 39.78 -18.64
C LYS A 282 -5.66 40.81 -19.74
N SER A 283 -6.82 40.68 -20.38
CA SER A 283 -7.33 41.63 -21.41
C SER A 283 -7.64 43.03 -20.87
N ARG A 284 -8.30 43.16 -19.71
CA ARG A 284 -8.59 44.48 -19.08
C ARG A 284 -7.34 45.17 -18.56
N ARG A 285 -6.25 44.44 -18.26
CA ARG A 285 -4.96 45.02 -17.89
C ARG A 285 -4.23 45.65 -19.09
N LEU A 286 -4.19 44.97 -20.24
CA LEU A 286 -3.61 45.51 -21.47
C LEU A 286 -4.30 46.80 -21.90
N LYS A 287 -5.64 46.82 -21.92
CA LYS A 287 -6.46 47.99 -22.29
C LYS A 287 -6.34 49.19 -21.32
N LYS A 288 -5.73 49.01 -20.14
CA LYS A 288 -5.39 50.09 -19.21
C LYS A 288 -3.94 50.58 -19.37
N LYS A 289 -3.04 49.75 -19.90
CA LYS A 289 -1.67 50.17 -20.26
C LYS A 289 -1.65 51.02 -21.53
N SER A 290 -2.51 50.74 -22.51
CA SER A 290 -2.68 51.54 -23.73
C SER A 290 -3.53 52.81 -23.54
N ARG A 291 -3.59 53.35 -22.32
CA ARG A 291 -4.42 54.51 -21.95
C ARG A 291 -3.66 55.47 -21.04
N LYS A 292 -2.35 55.52 -21.23
CA LYS A 292 -1.40 56.46 -20.65
C LYS A 292 -0.45 56.90 -21.76
#